data_AF-A0AAV4XTN0-F1
#
_entry.id   AF-A0AAV4XTN0-F1
#
_cell.length_a   1.000
_cell.length_b   1.000
_cell.length_c   1.000
_cell.angle_alpha   90.00
_cell.angle_beta   90.00
_cell.angle_gamma   90.00
#
_symmetry.space_group_name_H-M   'P 1'
#
loop_
_entity.id
_entity.type
_entity.pdbx_description
1 polymer ?
#
loop_
_entity_poly.entity_id
_entity_poly.type
_entity_poly.pdbx_seq_one_letter_code
_entity_poly.pdbx_strand_id
1 'polypeptide(L)'
;RRAFVAWQQKDLAKYFHRGIISMCHHVMFFCVDLFQHINEDPSIAQASSVGLFGRVVDDEELFEMAKERFANSPVMTNSYKESARRLYRILYGTKRYLNQTIESYVGYQVTEDTYGASREYFNRLLYSCTDLTPALGAHMVCSESSSLLNLIIFIVLQKATGEINANVYSDFARLLTTSSEVESADVPAAMERLAFYIYKDMKPEEFKSMKTEEALQWLETSSTTAGKKYREFLVKHGHRCLREFDIRSLTWRTDPKTLVKLLQNLVGSVKSDRPEKKQESFKEIISEVKAPLSFKTRLLLRIILPLSRKAVQNRECSKSK
;
A
#
# COMPACT_ATOMS: atom_id res chain seq x y z
N ARG A 1 -11.98 -25.48 6.17
CA ARG A 1 -12.09 -24.08 6.62
C ARG A 1 -11.03 -23.85 7.70
N ARG A 2 -9.86 -23.31 7.35
CA ARG A 2 -8.91 -22.77 8.33
C ARG A 2 -9.14 -21.26 8.33
N ALA A 3 -9.50 -20.75 9.50
CA ALA A 3 -9.71 -19.32 9.73
C ALA A 3 -8.50 -18.53 9.24
N PHE A 4 -8.79 -17.33 8.77
CA PHE A 4 -7.81 -16.33 8.40
C PHE A 4 -6.76 -16.25 9.51
N VAL A 5 -5.49 -16.40 9.15
CA VAL A 5 -4.37 -16.48 10.09
C VAL A 5 -4.31 -15.14 10.80
N ALA A 6 -4.86 -15.10 12.03
CA ALA A 6 -4.36 -14.18 13.02
C ALA A 6 -2.84 -14.39 13.06
N TRP A 7 -2.07 -13.30 13.09
CA TRP A 7 -0.68 -13.34 13.55
C TRP A 7 -0.60 -13.68 15.06
N GLN A 8 -1.48 -14.54 15.54
CA GLN A 8 -1.48 -15.11 16.87
C GLN A 8 -1.02 -16.56 16.73
N GLN A 9 0.21 -16.82 17.17
CA GLN A 9 0.55 -18.14 17.69
C GLN A 9 -0.44 -18.46 18.82
N LYS A 10 -0.91 -19.71 18.83
CA LYS A 10 -2.08 -20.16 19.58
C LYS A 10 -2.02 -19.98 21.11
N ASP A 11 -0.88 -19.65 21.70
CA ASP A 11 -0.72 -19.67 23.16
C ASP A 11 0.21 -18.56 23.66
N LEU A 12 -0.21 -17.29 23.64
CA LEU A 12 0.50 -16.22 24.36
C LEU A 12 -0.43 -15.23 25.06
N ALA A 13 0.07 -14.71 26.19
CA ALA A 13 -0.63 -13.92 27.19
C ALA A 13 -1.61 -12.88 26.61
N LYS A 14 -2.87 -12.92 27.08
CA LYS A 14 -3.97 -12.03 26.67
C LYS A 14 -3.68 -10.53 26.83
N TYR A 15 -2.68 -10.17 27.64
CA TYR A 15 -2.32 -8.79 27.95
C TYR A 15 -1.27 -8.18 27.01
N PHE A 16 -0.50 -8.99 26.29
CA PHE A 16 0.55 -8.52 25.37
C PHE A 16 0.37 -9.16 24.00
N HIS A 17 -0.65 -8.69 23.29
CA HIS A 17 -0.98 -9.23 21.97
C HIS A 17 0.18 -8.96 21.00
N ARG A 18 0.64 -10.01 20.30
CA ARG A 18 1.66 -9.90 19.25
C ARG A 18 1.07 -9.33 17.96
N GLY A 19 1.91 -8.63 17.19
CA GLY A 19 1.56 -8.15 15.86
C GLY A 19 0.82 -6.81 15.82
N ILE A 20 0.03 -6.62 14.77
CA ILE A 20 -0.72 -5.38 14.51
C ILE A 20 -2.07 -5.46 15.21
N ILE A 21 -2.39 -4.44 16.01
CA ILE A 21 -3.62 -4.31 16.79
C ILE A 21 -4.30 -3.00 16.41
N SER A 22 -5.59 -3.05 16.12
CA SER A 22 -6.41 -1.84 15.99
C SER A 22 -7.08 -1.53 17.33
N MET A 23 -6.76 -0.40 17.96
CA MET A 23 -7.46 0.09 19.16
C MET A 23 -7.83 1.55 18.98
N CYS A 24 -9.08 1.91 19.32
CA CYS A 24 -9.52 3.30 19.43
C CYS A 24 -9.03 4.21 18.28
N HIS A 25 -9.37 3.86 17.02
CA HIS A 25 -8.99 4.58 15.80
C HIS A 25 -7.51 4.52 15.40
N HIS A 26 -6.67 3.80 16.14
CA HIS A 26 -5.25 3.66 15.87
C HIS A 26 -4.90 2.22 15.53
N VAL A 27 -3.94 2.07 14.61
CA VAL A 27 -3.27 0.81 14.36
C VAL A 27 -1.92 0.87 15.06
N MET A 28 -1.73 0.00 16.05
CA MET A 28 -0.52 -0.11 16.85
C MET A 28 0.14 -1.46 16.58
N PHE A 29 1.47 -1.50 16.66
CA PHE A 29 2.21 -2.75 16.67
C PHE A 29 3.45 -2.59 17.53
N PHE A 30 3.94 -3.68 18.09
CA PHE A 30 5.22 -3.66 18.81
C PHE A 30 6.36 -3.70 17.81
N CYS A 31 7.21 -2.67 17.79
CA CYS A 31 8.37 -2.62 16.90
C CYS A 31 9.30 -3.84 17.10
N VAL A 32 9.40 -4.35 18.33
CA VAL A 32 10.17 -5.56 18.67
C VAL A 32 9.70 -6.77 17.85
N ASP A 33 8.40 -6.91 17.56
CA ASP A 33 7.85 -8.06 16.84
C ASP A 33 8.35 -8.18 15.38
N LEU A 34 8.97 -7.14 14.85
CA LEU A 34 9.51 -7.10 13.49
C LEU A 34 10.86 -7.81 13.36
N PHE A 35 11.55 -8.01 14.47
CA PHE A 35 12.92 -8.54 14.51
C PHE A 35 12.94 -10.01 14.95
N GLN A 36 11.91 -10.79 14.59
CA GLN A 36 11.80 -12.20 14.95
C GLN A 36 12.99 -13.06 14.48
N HIS A 37 13.69 -12.64 13.41
CA HIS A 37 14.85 -13.35 12.84
C HIS A 37 16.19 -12.75 13.26
N ILE A 38 16.21 -11.91 14.30
CA ILE A 38 17.44 -11.23 14.74
C ILE A 38 18.56 -12.20 15.14
N ASN A 39 18.19 -13.39 15.63
CA ASN A 39 19.13 -14.43 16.03
C ASN A 39 19.61 -15.30 14.85
N GLU A 40 18.99 -15.19 13.67
CA GLU A 40 19.31 -16.03 12.50
C GLU A 40 20.30 -15.34 11.54
N ASP A 41 19.98 -14.11 11.11
CA ASP A 41 20.77 -13.34 10.14
C ASP A 41 20.60 -11.83 10.35
N PRO A 42 21.66 -11.11 10.78
CA PRO A 42 21.62 -9.66 10.96
C PRO A 42 21.21 -8.88 9.71
N SER A 43 21.48 -9.42 8.51
CA SER A 43 21.09 -8.76 7.25
C SER A 43 19.57 -8.75 7.04
N ILE A 44 18.84 -9.75 7.55
CA ILE A 44 17.37 -9.80 7.50
C ILE A 44 16.77 -8.75 8.45
N ALA A 45 17.36 -8.56 9.63
CA ALA A 45 16.95 -7.53 10.57
C ALA A 45 17.17 -6.12 9.98
N GLN A 46 18.34 -5.87 9.40
CA GLN A 46 18.64 -4.61 8.71
C GLN A 46 17.70 -4.37 7.53
N ALA A 47 17.49 -5.36 6.67
CA ALA A 47 16.60 -5.22 5.52
C ALA A 47 15.12 -5.03 5.94
N SER A 48 14.69 -5.67 7.03
CA SER A 48 13.36 -5.44 7.64
C SER A 48 13.23 -4.02 8.18
N SER A 49 14.27 -3.49 8.83
CA SER A 49 14.28 -2.11 9.32
C SER A 49 14.15 -1.09 8.19
N VAL A 50 14.85 -1.31 7.08
CA VAL A 50 14.72 -0.48 5.87
C VAL A 50 13.31 -0.57 5.27
N GLY A 51 12.75 -1.77 5.21
CA GLY A 51 11.41 -1.99 4.67
C GLY A 51 10.30 -1.22 5.40
N LEU A 52 10.43 -1.05 6.72
CA LEU A 52 9.40 -0.40 7.53
C LEU A 52 9.70 1.06 7.88
N PHE A 53 10.95 1.36 8.24
CA PHE A 53 11.36 2.69 8.71
C PHE A 53 12.04 3.52 7.61
N GLY A 54 12.28 2.94 6.43
CA GLY A 54 13.01 3.59 5.34
C GLY A 54 14.51 3.75 5.61
N ARG A 55 15.01 3.26 6.74
CA ARG A 55 16.41 3.36 7.17
C ARG A 55 16.80 2.17 8.04
N VAL A 56 18.09 1.94 8.19
CA VAL A 56 18.59 1.04 9.23
C VAL A 56 18.26 1.65 10.59
N VAL A 57 17.70 0.82 11.47
CA VAL A 57 17.52 1.17 12.88
C VAL A 57 18.78 0.76 13.62
N ASP A 58 19.35 1.70 14.36
CA ASP A 58 20.52 1.50 15.21
C ASP A 58 20.08 1.80 16.65
N ASP A 59 19.54 0.76 17.30
CA ASP A 59 18.96 0.84 18.64
C ASP A 59 19.27 -0.48 19.36
N GLU A 60 20.32 -0.45 20.17
CA GLU A 60 20.82 -1.64 20.88
C GLU A 60 19.78 -2.17 21.88
N GLU A 61 19.07 -1.28 22.57
CA GLU A 61 18.02 -1.65 23.53
C GLU A 61 16.87 -2.38 22.82
N LEU A 62 16.43 -1.88 21.67
CA LEU A 62 15.43 -2.52 20.82
C LEU A 62 15.85 -3.94 20.41
N PHE A 63 17.12 -4.10 20.04
CA PHE A 63 17.65 -5.39 19.60
C PHE A 63 17.83 -6.38 20.75
N GLU A 64 18.25 -5.94 21.93
CA GLU A 64 18.28 -6.78 23.13
C GLU A 64 16.87 -7.22 23.54
N MET A 65 15.89 -6.31 23.53
CA MET A 65 14.49 -6.65 23.75
C MET A 65 13.97 -7.68 22.73
N ALA A 66 14.38 -7.57 21.46
CA ALA A 66 14.01 -8.54 20.43
C ALA A 66 14.65 -9.91 20.69
N LYS A 67 15.95 -9.95 21.02
CA LYS A 67 16.64 -11.20 21.37
C LYS A 67 15.97 -11.88 22.56
N GLU A 68 15.66 -11.14 23.63
CA GLU A 68 14.98 -11.66 24.82
C GLU A 68 13.58 -12.18 24.47
N ARG A 69 12.78 -11.38 23.76
CA ARG A 69 11.41 -11.73 23.37
C ARG A 69 11.35 -13.00 22.51
N PHE A 70 12.37 -13.23 21.69
CA PHE A 70 12.44 -14.39 20.79
C PHE A 70 13.42 -15.49 21.26
N ALA A 71 14.03 -15.36 22.45
CA ALA A 71 15.05 -16.30 22.96
C ALA A 71 14.58 -17.76 22.98
N ASN A 72 13.31 -17.97 23.36
CA ASN A 72 12.69 -19.29 23.46
C ASN A 72 11.73 -19.60 22.30
N SER A 73 11.68 -18.73 21.29
CA SER A 73 10.83 -19.02 20.12
C SER A 73 11.51 -20.13 19.32
N PRO A 74 10.83 -21.25 19.06
CA PRO A 74 11.39 -22.26 18.18
C PRO A 74 11.67 -21.58 16.84
N VAL A 75 12.92 -21.65 16.37
CA VAL A 75 13.27 -21.26 14.99
C VAL A 75 12.21 -21.92 14.13
N MET A 76 11.46 -21.12 13.37
CA MET A 76 10.33 -21.63 12.60
C MET A 76 10.93 -22.44 11.44
N THR A 77 11.33 -23.68 11.71
CA THR A 77 11.85 -24.64 10.74
C THR A 77 10.67 -25.13 9.93
N ASN A 78 10.12 -24.23 9.11
CA ASN A 78 9.23 -24.63 8.05
C ASN A 78 9.99 -25.64 7.21
N SER A 79 9.44 -26.84 7.05
CA SER A 79 9.94 -27.78 6.07
C SER A 79 10.14 -27.06 4.74
N TYR A 80 11.17 -27.41 3.99
CA TYR A 80 11.41 -26.89 2.64
C TYR A 80 10.12 -26.86 1.80
N LYS A 81 9.27 -27.88 1.95
CA LYS A 81 7.96 -27.99 1.29
C LYS A 81 6.98 -26.87 1.70
N GLU A 82 6.93 -26.53 2.98
CA GLU A 82 6.07 -25.45 3.51
C GLU A 82 6.58 -24.08 3.08
N SER A 83 7.89 -23.85 3.13
CA SER A 83 8.52 -22.62 2.63
C SER A 83 8.30 -22.43 1.13
N ALA A 84 8.50 -23.49 0.34
CA ALA A 84 8.22 -23.47 -1.10
C ALA A 84 6.74 -23.22 -1.41
N ARG A 85 5.83 -23.83 -0.65
CA ARG A 85 4.37 -23.61 -0.79
C ARG A 85 3.99 -22.16 -0.45
N ARG A 86 4.54 -21.60 0.62
CA ARG A 86 4.32 -20.19 1.01
C ARG A 86 4.83 -19.25 -0.06
N LEU A 87 6.05 -19.47 -0.56
CA LEU A 87 6.64 -18.69 -1.64
C LEU A 87 5.78 -18.77 -2.91
N TYR A 88 5.38 -19.98 -3.33
CA TYR A 88 4.50 -20.16 -4.48
C TYR A 88 3.17 -19.40 -4.32
N ARG A 89 2.54 -19.47 -3.14
CA ARG A 89 1.31 -18.72 -2.85
C ARG A 89 1.53 -17.21 -2.94
N ILE A 90 2.64 -16.71 -2.41
CA ILE A 90 3.01 -15.29 -2.46
C ILE A 90 3.24 -14.82 -3.90
N LEU A 91 3.93 -15.63 -4.71
CA LEU A 91 4.27 -15.28 -6.10
C LEU A 91 3.07 -15.37 -7.05
N TYR A 92 2.23 -16.40 -6.90
CA TYR A 92 1.20 -16.73 -7.90
C TYR A 92 -0.23 -16.72 -7.34
N GLY A 93 -0.42 -16.90 -6.04
CA GLY A 93 -1.74 -16.99 -5.39
C GLY A 93 -2.34 -15.63 -4.99
N THR A 94 -1.51 -14.64 -4.69
CA THR A 94 -1.93 -13.33 -4.18
C THR A 94 -2.97 -12.64 -5.07
N LYS A 95 -2.71 -12.57 -6.38
CA LYS A 95 -3.63 -11.92 -7.34
C LYS A 95 -4.97 -12.64 -7.42
N ARG A 96 -4.95 -13.97 -7.43
CA ARG A 96 -6.18 -14.78 -7.46
C ARG A 96 -7.00 -14.54 -6.20
N TYR A 97 -6.36 -14.56 -5.04
CA TYR A 97 -7.03 -14.32 -3.77
C TYR A 97 -7.66 -12.92 -3.72
N LEU A 98 -6.90 -11.89 -4.13
CA LEU A 98 -7.40 -10.52 -4.25
C LEU A 98 -8.64 -10.43 -5.16
N ASN A 99 -8.58 -10.99 -6.37
CA ASN A 99 -9.70 -10.93 -7.30
C ASN A 99 -10.96 -11.63 -6.75
N GLN A 100 -10.79 -12.80 -6.14
CA GLN A 100 -11.90 -13.53 -5.50
C GLN A 100 -12.53 -12.71 -4.36
N THR A 101 -11.70 -12.02 -3.58
CA THR A 101 -12.19 -11.13 -2.53
C THR A 101 -12.94 -9.94 -3.13
N ILE A 102 -12.40 -9.25 -4.13
CA ILE A 102 -13.09 -8.14 -4.82
C ILE A 102 -14.45 -8.59 -5.35
N GLU A 103 -14.51 -9.73 -6.05
CA GLU A 103 -15.76 -10.30 -6.57
C GLU A 103 -16.80 -10.54 -5.48
N SER A 104 -16.39 -10.95 -4.27
CA SER A 104 -17.30 -11.18 -3.14
C SER A 104 -17.90 -9.89 -2.53
N TYR A 105 -17.33 -8.72 -2.82
CA TYR A 105 -17.83 -7.42 -2.37
C TYR A 105 -18.58 -6.64 -3.44
N VAL A 106 -18.68 -7.15 -4.68
CA VAL A 106 -19.45 -6.49 -5.74
C VAL A 106 -20.92 -6.43 -5.31
N GLY A 107 -21.44 -5.21 -5.18
CA GLY A 107 -22.81 -4.99 -4.73
C GLY A 107 -23.05 -5.23 -3.23
N TYR A 108 -21.99 -5.35 -2.42
CA TYR A 108 -22.13 -5.45 -0.98
C TYR A 108 -22.84 -4.23 -0.42
N GLN A 109 -23.90 -4.47 0.36
CA GLN A 109 -24.63 -3.48 1.12
C GLN A 109 -24.90 -4.05 2.50
N VAL A 110 -24.82 -3.19 3.52
CA VAL A 110 -25.30 -3.55 4.86
C VAL A 110 -26.82 -3.63 4.78
N THR A 111 -27.40 -4.79 5.12
CA THR A 111 -28.84 -5.00 4.98
C THR A 111 -29.61 -4.08 5.92
N GLU A 112 -30.49 -3.25 5.35
CA GLU A 112 -31.42 -2.38 6.09
C GLU A 112 -32.69 -3.16 6.48
N ASP A 113 -32.52 -4.29 7.17
CA ASP A 113 -33.69 -5.05 7.61
C ASP A 113 -34.45 -4.26 8.69
N THR A 114 -35.77 -4.37 8.73
CA THR A 114 -36.60 -3.83 9.81
C THR A 114 -36.48 -4.73 11.03
N TYR A 115 -35.68 -4.31 12.01
CA TYR A 115 -35.50 -5.03 13.27
C TYR A 115 -36.57 -4.65 14.28
N GLY A 116 -37.11 -5.63 15.01
CA GLY A 116 -38.18 -5.42 15.98
C GLY A 116 -37.72 -4.73 17.27
N ALA A 117 -36.42 -4.84 17.61
CA ALA A 117 -35.83 -4.22 18.79
C ALA A 117 -34.49 -3.53 18.48
N SER A 118 -34.21 -2.40 19.14
CA SER A 118 -32.96 -1.63 18.99
C SER A 118 -31.69 -2.46 19.27
N ARG A 119 -31.79 -3.46 20.16
CA ARG A 119 -30.69 -4.40 20.46
C ARG A 119 -30.31 -5.27 19.26
N GLU A 120 -31.29 -5.71 18.46
CA GLU A 120 -31.05 -6.54 17.28
C GLU A 120 -30.33 -5.72 16.21
N TYR A 121 -30.78 -4.47 16.01
CA TYR A 121 -30.11 -3.52 15.12
C TYR A 121 -28.66 -3.24 15.54
N PHE A 122 -28.43 -2.96 16.83
CA PHE A 122 -27.09 -2.73 17.37
C PHE A 122 -26.16 -3.94 17.17
N ASN A 123 -26.64 -5.15 17.49
CA ASN A 123 -25.87 -6.37 17.28
C ASN A 123 -25.56 -6.59 15.80
N ARG A 124 -26.52 -6.34 14.90
CA ARG A 124 -26.30 -6.48 13.46
C ARG A 124 -25.19 -5.56 12.98
N LEU A 125 -25.21 -4.28 13.38
CA LEU A 125 -24.16 -3.32 13.03
C LEU A 125 -22.78 -3.80 13.48
N LEU A 126 -22.67 -4.31 14.71
CA LEU A 126 -21.40 -4.87 15.21
C LEU A 126 -20.94 -6.09 14.41
N TYR A 127 -21.85 -6.99 14.04
CA TYR A 127 -21.50 -8.15 13.20
C TYR A 127 -21.09 -7.74 11.78
N SER A 128 -21.74 -6.73 11.19
CA SER A 128 -21.38 -6.21 9.86
C SER A 128 -19.97 -5.63 9.81
N CYS A 129 -19.40 -5.16 10.94
CA CYS A 129 -17.98 -4.80 10.97
C CYS A 129 -17.06 -5.99 10.64
N THR A 130 -17.48 -7.23 10.93
CA THR A 130 -16.70 -8.43 10.60
C THR A 130 -16.77 -8.80 9.12
N ASP A 131 -17.75 -8.27 8.37
CA ASP A 131 -17.86 -8.49 6.93
C ASP A 131 -16.66 -7.94 6.17
N LEU A 132 -15.91 -6.99 6.74
CA LEU A 132 -14.67 -6.44 6.16
C LEU A 132 -13.42 -7.30 6.42
N THR A 133 -13.53 -8.37 7.22
CA THR A 133 -12.39 -9.24 7.56
C THR A 133 -11.73 -9.87 6.33
N PRO A 134 -12.47 -10.42 5.34
CA PRO A 134 -11.88 -10.92 4.11
C PRO A 134 -11.12 -9.85 3.30
N ALA A 135 -11.65 -8.62 3.20
CA ALA A 135 -10.98 -7.51 2.52
C ALA A 135 -9.65 -7.15 3.20
N LEU A 136 -9.67 -6.97 4.52
CA LEU A 136 -8.45 -6.74 5.31
C LEU A 136 -7.47 -7.90 5.14
N GLY A 137 -7.98 -9.12 5.08
CA GLY A 137 -7.18 -10.29 4.86
C GLY A 137 -6.45 -10.31 3.51
N ALA A 138 -7.17 -10.02 2.43
CA ALA A 138 -6.58 -9.86 1.10
C ALA A 138 -5.53 -8.75 1.07
N HIS A 139 -5.81 -7.62 1.74
CA HIS A 139 -4.86 -6.53 1.88
C HIS A 139 -3.57 -6.97 2.56
N MET A 140 -3.67 -7.70 3.68
CA MET A 140 -2.50 -8.20 4.41
C MET A 140 -1.65 -9.16 3.56
N VAL A 141 -2.27 -10.06 2.79
CA VAL A 141 -1.55 -10.97 1.88
C VAL A 141 -0.83 -10.19 0.77
N CYS A 142 -1.46 -9.16 0.20
CA CYS A 142 -0.82 -8.31 -0.80
C CYS A 142 0.34 -7.50 -0.21
N SER A 143 0.19 -6.99 1.01
CA SER A 143 1.23 -6.28 1.76
C SER A 143 2.41 -7.19 2.10
N GLU A 144 2.16 -8.42 2.56
CA GLU A 144 3.20 -9.42 2.80
C GLU A 144 3.95 -9.76 1.50
N SER A 145 3.21 -10.01 0.42
CA SER A 145 3.78 -10.38 -0.89
C SER A 145 4.71 -9.32 -1.45
N SER A 146 4.26 -8.05 -1.46
CA SER A 146 5.08 -6.93 -1.94
C SER A 146 6.29 -6.68 -1.04
N SER A 147 6.12 -6.76 0.28
CA SER A 147 7.22 -6.54 1.23
C SER A 147 8.30 -7.61 1.10
N LEU A 148 7.93 -8.89 0.96
CA LEU A 148 8.90 -9.97 0.80
C LEU A 148 9.71 -9.84 -0.49
N LEU A 149 9.06 -9.50 -1.61
CA LEU A 149 9.76 -9.34 -2.89
C LEU A 149 10.70 -8.13 -2.87
N ASN A 150 10.27 -7.02 -2.27
CA ASN A 150 11.12 -5.85 -2.06
C ASN A 150 12.31 -6.19 -1.15
N LEU A 151 12.10 -6.96 -0.09
CA LEU A 151 13.15 -7.44 0.81
C LEU A 151 14.21 -8.25 0.06
N ILE A 152 13.79 -9.17 -0.82
CA ILE A 152 14.72 -9.97 -1.62
C ILE A 152 15.55 -9.09 -2.55
N ILE A 153 14.93 -8.10 -3.22
CA ILE A 153 15.67 -7.15 -4.07
C ILE A 153 16.71 -6.39 -3.24
N PHE A 154 16.32 -5.89 -2.06
CA PHE A 154 17.23 -5.15 -1.18
C PHE A 154 18.42 -6.02 -0.72
N ILE A 155 18.17 -7.26 -0.27
CA ILE A 155 19.21 -8.21 0.13
C ILE A 155 20.17 -8.51 -1.03
N VAL A 156 19.65 -8.66 -2.27
CA VAL A 156 20.50 -8.88 -3.45
C VAL A 156 21.44 -7.68 -3.69
N LEU A 157 20.92 -6.45 -3.58
CA LEU A 157 21.73 -5.23 -3.75
C LEU A 157 22.76 -5.06 -2.63
N GLN A 158 22.34 -5.29 -1.38
CA GLN A 158 23.22 -5.24 -0.20
C GLN A 158 24.35 -6.27 -0.34
N LYS A 159 24.03 -7.53 -0.64
CA LYS A 159 25.05 -8.60 -0.77
C LYS A 159 26.00 -8.35 -1.93
N ALA A 160 25.53 -7.77 -3.03
CA ALA A 160 26.39 -7.40 -4.15
C ALA A 160 27.36 -6.27 -3.77
N THR A 161 26.89 -5.30 -3.00
CA THR A 161 27.68 -4.12 -2.61
C THR A 161 28.59 -4.40 -1.40
N GLY A 162 28.21 -5.34 -0.54
CA GLY A 162 28.91 -5.70 0.70
C GLY A 162 28.47 -4.89 1.92
N GLU A 163 27.81 -3.75 1.72
CA GLU A 163 27.34 -2.83 2.77
C GLU A 163 26.03 -2.14 2.38
N ILE A 164 25.36 -1.50 3.36
CA ILE A 164 24.21 -0.63 3.10
C ILE A 164 24.72 0.81 3.00
N ASN A 165 24.66 1.39 1.80
CA ASN A 165 25.09 2.76 1.53
C ASN A 165 24.13 3.51 0.60
N ALA A 166 24.41 4.78 0.30
CA ALA A 166 23.58 5.62 -0.55
C ALA A 166 23.35 5.04 -1.97
N ASN A 167 24.32 4.29 -2.51
CA ASN A 167 24.16 3.65 -3.82
C ASN A 167 23.14 2.50 -3.74
N VAL A 168 23.16 1.68 -2.68
CA VAL A 168 22.15 0.63 -2.47
C VAL A 168 20.75 1.22 -2.39
N TYR A 169 20.56 2.31 -1.63
CA TYR A 169 19.27 3.00 -1.56
C TYR A 169 18.84 3.60 -2.90
N SER A 170 19.76 4.25 -3.62
CA SER A 170 19.51 4.82 -4.94
C SER A 170 19.08 3.74 -5.94
N ASP A 171 19.81 2.63 -5.99
CA ASP A 171 19.51 1.50 -6.87
C ASP A 171 18.17 0.85 -6.48
N PHE A 172 17.94 0.64 -5.19
CA PHE A 172 16.69 0.07 -4.69
C PHE A 172 15.48 0.95 -5.06
N ALA A 173 15.57 2.26 -4.83
CA ALA A 173 14.54 3.21 -5.22
C ALA A 173 14.29 3.21 -6.74
N ARG A 174 15.36 3.20 -7.55
CA ARG A 174 15.27 3.14 -9.02
C ARG A 174 14.58 1.86 -9.49
N LEU A 175 14.92 0.71 -8.90
CA LEU A 175 14.27 -0.56 -9.20
C LEU A 175 12.79 -0.54 -8.81
N LEU A 176 12.45 -0.07 -7.61
CA LEU A 176 11.07 -0.09 -7.13
C LEU A 176 10.16 0.99 -7.73
N THR A 177 10.74 2.01 -8.37
CA THR A 177 9.96 3.08 -9.02
C THR A 177 9.07 2.48 -10.10
N THR A 178 7.76 2.48 -9.85
CA THR A 178 6.71 2.09 -10.81
C THR A 178 6.16 3.33 -11.49
N SER A 179 6.19 3.39 -12.81
CA SER A 179 5.47 4.42 -13.58
C SER A 179 3.99 4.05 -13.69
N SER A 180 3.10 4.98 -13.34
CA SER A 180 1.65 5.09 -13.65
C SER A 180 0.68 3.94 -13.39
N GLU A 181 1.12 2.69 -13.24
CA GLU A 181 0.26 1.50 -13.10
C GLU A 181 -0.14 1.18 -11.64
N VAL A 182 0.36 1.95 -10.67
CA VAL A 182 0.04 1.78 -9.26
C VAL A 182 -1.03 2.79 -8.86
N GLU A 183 -2.17 2.33 -8.33
CA GLU A 183 -3.33 3.19 -7.98
C GLU A 183 -2.95 4.42 -7.13
N SER A 184 -2.01 4.27 -6.19
CA SER A 184 -1.54 5.37 -5.33
C SER A 184 -0.62 6.37 -6.03
N ALA A 185 0.07 5.95 -7.10
CA ALA A 185 0.79 6.86 -7.99
C ALA A 185 -0.15 7.48 -9.05
N ASP A 186 -1.28 6.82 -9.36
CA ASP A 186 -2.29 7.33 -10.28
C ASP A 186 -3.08 8.49 -9.66
N VAL A 187 -3.36 8.50 -8.36
CA VAL A 187 -4.15 9.60 -7.75
C VAL A 187 -3.50 10.98 -7.91
N PRO A 188 -2.21 11.19 -7.55
CA PRO A 188 -1.54 12.47 -7.81
C PRO A 188 -1.48 12.80 -9.31
N ALA A 189 -1.19 11.82 -10.17
CA ALA A 189 -1.15 12.02 -11.62
C ALA A 189 -2.53 12.39 -12.19
N ALA A 190 -3.59 11.77 -11.71
CA ALA A 190 -4.98 12.05 -12.08
C ALA A 190 -5.41 13.44 -11.60
N MET A 191 -4.99 13.87 -10.41
CA MET A 191 -5.19 15.25 -9.95
C MET A 191 -4.43 16.26 -10.81
N GLU A 192 -3.17 15.99 -11.16
CA GLU A 192 -2.40 16.87 -12.05
C GLU A 192 -3.05 16.98 -13.44
N ARG A 193 -3.51 15.86 -14.03
CA ARG A 193 -4.26 15.85 -15.29
C ARG A 193 -5.56 16.65 -15.17
N LEU A 194 -6.30 16.48 -14.08
CA LEU A 194 -7.52 17.25 -13.84
C LEU A 194 -7.22 18.75 -13.72
N ALA A 195 -6.19 19.12 -12.97
CA ALA A 195 -5.74 20.51 -12.85
C ALA A 195 -5.32 21.09 -14.21
N PHE A 196 -4.69 20.30 -15.08
CA PHE A 196 -4.37 20.70 -16.45
C PHE A 196 -5.62 20.96 -17.31
N TYR A 197 -6.67 20.13 -17.20
CA TYR A 197 -7.92 20.39 -17.91
C TYR A 197 -8.63 21.63 -17.39
N ILE A 198 -8.57 21.89 -16.08
CA ILE A 198 -9.07 23.16 -15.51
C ILE A 198 -8.29 24.34 -16.09
N TYR A 199 -6.95 24.26 -16.13
CA TYR A 199 -6.10 25.29 -16.75
C TYR A 199 -6.47 25.57 -18.21
N LYS A 200 -6.88 24.55 -18.97
CA LYS A 200 -7.31 24.69 -20.37
C LYS A 200 -8.69 25.34 -20.51
N ASP A 201 -9.61 25.03 -19.61
CA ASP A 201 -11.00 25.48 -19.69
C ASP A 201 -11.24 26.83 -18.98
N MET A 202 -10.35 27.23 -18.06
CA MET A 202 -10.43 28.48 -17.30
C MET A 202 -9.04 29.01 -16.94
N LYS A 203 -8.87 30.34 -16.89
CA LYS A 203 -7.59 30.90 -16.42
C LYS A 203 -7.33 30.48 -14.98
N PRO A 204 -6.09 30.08 -14.63
CA PRO A 204 -5.76 29.64 -13.27
C PRO A 204 -6.13 30.64 -12.18
N GLU A 205 -5.92 31.93 -12.42
CA GLU A 205 -6.22 32.98 -11.45
C GLU A 205 -7.73 33.17 -11.25
N GLU A 206 -8.53 32.99 -12.30
CA GLU A 206 -10.00 33.00 -12.20
C GLU A 206 -10.46 31.82 -11.33
N PHE A 207 -10.00 30.60 -11.60
CA PHE A 207 -10.37 29.41 -10.83
C PHE A 207 -9.91 29.47 -9.35
N LYS A 208 -8.71 29.97 -9.09
CA LYS A 208 -8.19 30.19 -7.72
C LYS A 208 -9.00 31.22 -6.94
N SER A 209 -9.51 32.25 -7.63
CA SER A 209 -10.27 33.32 -7.00
C SER A 209 -11.73 32.95 -6.69
N MET A 210 -12.27 31.91 -7.32
CA MET A 210 -13.62 31.41 -7.03
C MET A 210 -13.73 30.94 -5.57
N LYS A 211 -14.88 31.18 -4.96
CA LYS A 211 -15.19 30.51 -3.68
C LYS A 211 -15.24 29.00 -3.92
N THR A 212 -14.82 28.21 -2.93
CA THR A 212 -14.75 26.74 -3.05
C THR A 212 -16.09 26.14 -3.49
N GLU A 213 -17.21 26.66 -2.99
CA GLU A 213 -18.57 26.25 -3.37
C GLU A 213 -18.90 26.56 -4.84
N GLU A 214 -18.50 27.72 -5.34
CA GLU A 214 -18.73 28.13 -6.72
C GLU A 214 -17.89 27.30 -7.70
N ALA A 215 -16.62 27.06 -7.36
CA ALA A 215 -15.72 26.20 -8.13
C ALA A 215 -16.22 24.75 -8.15
N LEU A 216 -16.72 24.24 -7.02
CA LEU A 216 -17.35 22.92 -6.93
C LEU A 216 -18.56 22.83 -7.85
N GLN A 217 -19.48 23.78 -7.75
CA GLN A 217 -20.69 23.78 -8.57
C GLN A 217 -20.37 23.88 -10.06
N TRP A 218 -19.35 24.66 -10.43
CA TRP A 218 -18.85 24.70 -11.80
C TRP A 218 -18.33 23.34 -12.25
N LEU A 219 -17.47 22.67 -11.47
CA LEU A 219 -16.94 21.35 -11.81
C LEU A 219 -18.04 20.28 -11.93
N GLU A 220 -19.09 20.36 -11.11
CA GLU A 220 -20.19 19.39 -11.10
C GLU A 220 -21.15 19.57 -12.28
N THR A 221 -21.44 20.82 -12.67
CA THR A 221 -22.49 21.14 -13.65
C THR A 221 -21.96 21.46 -15.05
N SER A 222 -20.69 21.87 -15.15
CA SER A 222 -20.12 22.32 -16.42
C SER A 222 -20.02 21.17 -17.44
N SER A 223 -20.32 21.51 -18.70
CA SER A 223 -20.17 20.64 -19.86
C SER A 223 -18.74 20.62 -20.42
N THR A 224 -17.84 21.42 -19.83
CA THR A 224 -16.40 21.51 -20.15
C THR A 224 -15.68 20.17 -19.93
N THR A 225 -14.46 20.08 -20.45
CA THR A 225 -13.63 18.88 -20.29
C THR A 225 -13.26 18.68 -18.84
N ALA A 226 -12.91 19.75 -18.12
CA ALA A 226 -12.64 19.78 -16.70
C ALA A 226 -13.81 19.24 -15.88
N GLY A 227 -15.04 19.69 -16.15
CA GLY A 227 -16.23 19.21 -15.45
C GLY A 227 -16.49 17.71 -15.67
N LYS A 228 -16.35 17.24 -16.92
CA LYS A 228 -16.46 15.79 -17.23
C LYS A 228 -15.39 14.98 -16.51
N LYS A 229 -14.13 15.41 -16.58
CA LYS A 229 -12.98 14.73 -15.95
C LYS A 229 -13.05 14.73 -14.43
N TYR A 230 -13.61 15.78 -13.83
CA TYR A 230 -13.88 15.84 -12.39
C TYR A 230 -14.88 14.77 -11.96
N ARG A 231 -16.00 14.63 -12.68
CA ARG A 231 -17.00 13.59 -12.38
C ARG A 231 -16.42 12.18 -12.58
N GLU A 232 -15.66 11.95 -13.64
CA GLU A 232 -14.92 10.69 -13.84
C GLU A 232 -13.93 10.41 -12.70
N PHE A 233 -13.21 11.44 -12.23
CA PHE A 233 -12.30 11.34 -11.09
C PHE A 233 -13.04 10.93 -9.82
N LEU A 234 -14.18 11.55 -9.51
CA LEU A 234 -14.97 11.18 -8.32
C LEU A 234 -15.58 9.77 -8.42
N VAL A 235 -15.91 9.29 -9.61
CA VAL A 235 -16.34 7.90 -9.80
C VAL A 235 -15.21 6.95 -9.42
N LYS A 236 -13.99 7.21 -9.90
CA LYS A 236 -12.83 6.33 -9.70
C LYS A 236 -12.16 6.46 -8.33
N HIS A 237 -11.96 7.68 -7.85
CA HIS A 237 -11.14 8.00 -6.68
C HIS A 237 -11.91 8.73 -5.57
N GLY A 238 -13.21 8.99 -5.74
CA GLY A 238 -13.99 9.73 -4.74
C GLY A 238 -14.09 9.04 -3.38
N HIS A 239 -13.88 7.72 -3.30
CA HIS A 239 -13.84 6.98 -2.04
C HIS A 239 -12.58 7.25 -1.20
N ARG A 240 -11.57 7.94 -1.76
CA ARG A 240 -10.32 8.28 -1.06
C ARG A 240 -10.41 9.63 -0.37
N CYS A 241 -9.47 9.91 0.51
CA CYS A 241 -9.32 11.18 1.22
C CYS A 241 -7.86 11.46 1.55
N LEU A 242 -7.58 12.66 2.08
CA LEU A 242 -6.33 12.86 2.81
C LEU A 242 -6.40 12.10 4.14
N ARG A 243 -5.29 11.48 4.56
CA ARG A 243 -5.21 10.67 5.79
C ARG A 243 -6.15 9.46 5.76
N GLU A 244 -6.03 8.64 4.71
CA GLU A 244 -6.87 7.45 4.46
C GLU A 244 -6.91 6.42 5.60
N PHE A 245 -5.93 6.45 6.51
CA PHE A 245 -5.89 5.57 7.68
C PHE A 245 -6.62 6.14 8.91
N ASP A 246 -7.04 7.41 8.88
CA ASP A 246 -7.89 8.00 9.92
C ASP A 246 -9.35 7.78 9.55
N ILE A 247 -10.04 6.96 10.34
CA ILE A 247 -11.44 6.58 10.08
C ILE A 247 -12.42 7.76 10.19
N ARG A 248 -12.00 8.91 10.74
CA ARG A 248 -12.81 10.13 10.79
C ARG A 248 -12.65 11.00 9.54
N SER A 249 -11.69 10.70 8.67
CA SER A 249 -11.47 11.47 7.45
C SER A 249 -12.63 11.28 6.48
N LEU A 250 -13.17 12.41 6.00
CA LEU A 250 -14.23 12.40 4.99
C LEU A 250 -13.64 12.16 3.61
N THR A 251 -14.27 11.26 2.85
CA THR A 251 -13.91 10.97 1.45
C THR A 251 -14.17 12.16 0.55
N TRP A 252 -13.47 12.26 -0.59
CA TRP A 252 -13.73 13.31 -1.59
C TRP A 252 -15.13 13.23 -2.20
N ARG A 253 -15.79 12.06 -2.15
CA ARG A 253 -17.20 11.93 -2.52
C ARG A 253 -18.13 12.51 -1.46
N THR A 254 -17.79 12.38 -0.18
CA THR A 254 -18.58 12.89 0.93
C THR A 254 -18.36 14.39 1.17
N ASP A 255 -17.11 14.85 1.14
CA ASP A 255 -16.73 16.26 1.23
C ASP A 255 -15.78 16.65 0.07
N PRO A 256 -16.35 16.94 -1.12
CA PRO A 256 -15.57 17.30 -2.30
C PRO A 256 -14.84 18.64 -2.17
N LYS A 257 -15.17 19.47 -1.18
CA LYS A 257 -14.54 20.80 -1.00
C LYS A 257 -13.04 20.68 -0.75
N THR A 258 -12.61 19.62 -0.05
CA THR A 258 -11.19 19.35 0.19
C THR A 258 -10.44 19.08 -1.12
N LEU A 259 -11.04 18.35 -2.06
CA LEU A 259 -10.49 18.11 -3.39
C LEU A 259 -10.42 19.41 -4.22
N VAL A 260 -11.47 20.23 -4.19
CA VAL A 260 -11.50 21.51 -4.92
C VAL A 260 -10.38 22.45 -4.45
N LYS A 261 -10.16 22.56 -3.13
CA LYS A 261 -9.06 23.35 -2.57
C LYS A 261 -7.68 22.87 -3.05
N LEU A 262 -7.49 21.54 -3.14
CA LEU A 262 -6.27 20.96 -3.70
C LEU A 262 -6.09 21.34 -5.18
N LEU A 263 -7.16 21.26 -5.98
CA LEU A 263 -7.12 21.63 -7.40
C LEU A 263 -6.84 23.13 -7.61
N GLN A 264 -7.40 24.00 -6.77
CA GLN A 264 -7.11 25.45 -6.78
C GLN A 264 -5.62 25.72 -6.53
N ASN A 265 -5.00 24.98 -5.61
CA ASN A 265 -3.56 25.08 -5.39
C ASN A 265 -2.73 24.55 -6.57
N LEU A 266 -3.22 23.52 -7.29
CA LEU A 266 -2.49 22.84 -8.35
C LEU A 266 -2.58 23.51 -9.73
N VAL A 267 -3.72 24.12 -10.09
CA VAL A 267 -4.02 24.58 -11.47
C VAL A 267 -2.98 25.52 -12.09
N GLY A 268 -2.27 26.32 -11.28
CA GLY A 268 -1.22 27.22 -11.76
C GLY A 268 0.17 26.58 -11.92
N SER A 269 0.36 25.39 -11.38
CA SER A 269 1.65 24.68 -11.38
C SER A 269 1.80 23.70 -12.55
N VAL A 270 0.68 23.31 -13.18
CA VAL A 270 0.64 22.31 -14.25
C VAL A 270 0.52 23.02 -15.60
N LYS A 271 1.64 23.18 -16.31
CA LYS A 271 1.70 23.90 -17.60
C LYS A 271 1.55 23.01 -18.84
N SER A 272 1.66 21.70 -18.67
CA SER A 272 1.54 20.73 -19.74
C SER A 272 0.93 19.44 -19.20
N ASP A 273 0.18 18.74 -20.05
CA ASP A 273 -0.13 17.35 -19.81
C ASP A 273 1.21 16.62 -19.65
N ARG A 274 1.45 15.99 -18.50
CA ARG A 274 2.69 15.21 -18.35
C ARG A 274 2.51 13.97 -19.22
N PRO A 275 3.32 13.79 -20.27
CA PRO A 275 3.25 12.58 -21.05
C PRO A 275 3.50 11.40 -20.12
N GLU A 276 2.72 10.33 -20.27
CA GLU A 276 3.03 9.07 -19.61
C GLU A 276 4.48 8.73 -19.93
N LYS A 277 5.33 8.69 -18.89
CA LYS A 277 6.74 8.30 -19.08
C LYS A 277 6.75 6.94 -19.76
N LYS A 278 7.43 6.83 -20.91
CA LYS A 278 7.64 5.55 -21.58
C LYS A 278 8.15 4.55 -20.55
N GLN A 279 7.50 3.40 -20.47
CA GLN A 279 7.98 2.31 -19.62
C GLN A 279 9.33 1.85 -20.14
N GLU A 280 10.37 2.12 -19.36
CA GLU A 280 11.70 1.56 -19.57
C GLU A 280 11.65 0.05 -19.39
N SER A 281 12.41 -0.68 -20.21
CA SER A 281 12.43 -2.14 -20.09
C SER A 281 13.14 -2.54 -18.79
N PHE A 282 12.68 -3.61 -18.14
CA PHE A 282 13.34 -4.13 -16.93
C PHE A 282 14.82 -4.44 -17.14
N LYS A 283 15.21 -4.80 -18.37
CA LYS A 283 16.60 -5.06 -18.73
C LYS A 283 17.46 -3.80 -18.65
N GLU A 284 16.96 -2.68 -19.17
CA GLU A 284 17.63 -1.37 -19.13
C GLU A 284 17.75 -0.89 -17.68
N ILE A 285 16.64 -0.92 -16.92
CA ILE A 285 16.62 -0.48 -15.51
C ILE A 285 17.64 -1.27 -14.67
N ILE A 286 17.73 -2.59 -14.86
CA ILE A 286 18.71 -3.45 -14.14
C ILE A 286 20.15 -3.18 -14.63
N SER A 287 20.34 -2.71 -15.87
CA SER A 287 21.67 -2.41 -16.41
C SER A 287 22.27 -1.12 -15.83
N GLU A 288 21.43 -0.17 -15.43
CA GLU A 288 21.82 1.12 -14.84
C GLU A 288 22.12 1.05 -13.33
N VAL A 289 21.84 -0.08 -12.69
CA VAL A 289 22.12 -0.31 -11.27
C VAL A 289 23.62 -0.21 -11.02
N LYS A 290 24.02 0.59 -10.02
CA LYS A 290 25.42 0.83 -9.64
C LYS A 290 26.04 -0.36 -8.90
N ALA A 291 25.24 -1.14 -8.16
CA ALA A 291 25.70 -2.31 -7.44
C ALA A 291 26.41 -3.31 -8.39
N PRO A 292 27.55 -3.92 -7.99
CA PRO A 292 28.31 -4.83 -8.84
C PRO A 292 27.65 -6.21 -8.94
N LEU A 293 26.57 -6.29 -9.71
CA LEU A 293 25.76 -7.48 -9.85
C LEU A 293 26.41 -8.53 -10.77
N SER A 294 26.60 -9.74 -10.24
CA SER A 294 26.93 -10.95 -11.02
C SER A 294 25.87 -11.29 -12.09
N PHE A 295 26.23 -12.12 -13.07
CA PHE A 295 25.27 -12.60 -14.08
C PHE A 295 24.06 -13.31 -13.46
N LYS A 296 24.28 -14.15 -12.43
CA LYS A 296 23.21 -14.89 -11.74
C LYS A 296 22.24 -13.96 -11.01
N THR A 297 22.75 -12.95 -10.30
CA THR A 297 21.91 -11.99 -9.59
C THR A 297 21.16 -11.06 -10.53
N ARG A 298 21.76 -10.67 -11.67
CA ARG A 298 21.04 -9.95 -12.74
C ARG A 298 19.88 -10.77 -13.31
N LEU A 299 20.09 -12.07 -13.55
CA LEU A 299 19.02 -12.96 -14.02
C LEU A 299 17.89 -13.10 -12.99
N LEU A 300 18.24 -13.25 -11.71
CA LEU A 300 17.28 -13.30 -10.62
C LEU A 300 16.44 -12.03 -10.55
N LEU A 301 17.07 -10.84 -10.62
CA LEU A 301 16.37 -9.56 -10.61
C LEU A 301 15.42 -9.41 -11.81
N ARG A 302 15.76 -9.93 -12.99
CA ARG A 302 14.85 -9.92 -14.15
C ARG A 302 13.56 -10.68 -13.91
N ILE A 303 13.57 -11.69 -13.02
CA ILE A 303 12.39 -12.47 -12.64
C ILE A 303 11.65 -11.81 -11.48
N ILE A 304 12.38 -11.39 -10.44
CA ILE A 304 11.78 -10.86 -9.21
C ILE A 304 11.22 -9.45 -9.39
N LEU A 305 11.91 -8.58 -10.14
CA LEU A 305 11.54 -7.18 -10.27
C LEU A 305 10.12 -6.98 -10.86
N PRO A 306 9.73 -7.62 -11.97
CA PRO A 306 8.37 -7.54 -12.47
C PRO A 306 7.34 -8.04 -11.45
N LEU A 307 7.65 -9.12 -10.73
CA LEU A 307 6.78 -9.67 -9.69
C LEU A 307 6.62 -8.71 -8.52
N SER A 308 7.71 -8.05 -8.11
CA SER A 308 7.71 -7.06 -7.03
C SER A 308 6.83 -5.85 -7.38
N ARG A 309 7.01 -5.29 -8.59
CA ARG A 309 6.18 -4.17 -9.07
C ARG A 309 4.71 -4.56 -9.14
N LYS A 310 4.40 -5.76 -9.66
CA LYS A 310 3.03 -6.28 -9.71
C LYS A 310 2.44 -6.55 -8.32
N ALA A 311 3.25 -6.99 -7.36
CA ALA A 311 2.80 -7.19 -5.98
C ALA A 311 2.45 -5.85 -5.32
N VAL A 312 3.24 -4.79 -5.55
CA VAL A 312 2.92 -3.42 -5.12
C VAL A 312 1.61 -2.94 -5.75
N GLN A 313 1.42 -3.17 -7.06
CA GLN A 313 0.15 -2.84 -7.74
C GLN A 313 -1.04 -3.56 -7.08
N ASN A 314 -0.91 -4.86 -6.78
CA ASN A 314 -1.97 -5.62 -6.11
C ASN A 314 -2.26 -5.07 -4.70
N ARG A 315 -1.22 -4.68 -3.95
CA ARG A 315 -1.37 -4.05 -2.63
C ARG A 315 -2.16 -2.74 -2.73
N GLU A 316 -1.84 -1.86 -3.67
CA GLU A 316 -2.58 -0.61 -3.81
C GLU A 316 -4.00 -0.83 -4.36
N CYS A 317 -4.19 -1.81 -5.24
CA CYS A 317 -5.51 -2.25 -5.71
C CYS A 317 -6.41 -2.70 -4.54
N SER A 318 -5.86 -3.49 -3.61
CA SER A 318 -6.60 -3.97 -2.43
C SER A 318 -7.03 -2.88 -1.45
N LYS A 319 -6.56 -1.64 -1.63
CA LYS A 319 -7.03 -0.46 -0.87
C LYS A 319 -8.20 0.25 -1.55
N SER A 320 -8.34 0.08 -2.87
CA SER A 320 -9.19 0.94 -3.70
C SER A 320 -10.38 0.22 -4.35
N LYS A 321 -10.35 -1.13 -4.40
CA LYS A 321 -11.36 -1.97 -5.06
C LYS A 321 -11.82 -3.06 -4.12
#